data_AF-A0A0K1PJ24-F1
#
_entry.id   AF-A0A0K1PJ24-F1
#
_cell.length_a   1.000
_cell.length_b   1.000
_cell.length_c   1.000
_cell.angle_alpha   90.00
_cell.angle_beta   90.00
_cell.angle_gamma   90.00
#
_symmetry.space_group_name_H-M   'P 1'
#
loop_
_entity.id
_entity.type
_entity.pdbx_description
1 polymer ?
#
loop_
_entity_poly.entity_id
_entity_poly.type
_entity_poly.pdbx_seq_one_letter_code
_entity_poly.pdbx_strand_id
1 'polypeptide(L)' 'MKAKDLRERSTEDLKELEKSLAKDVFTARFKNFTNRLDDTSTINKTRRDLARVKTLLRQQELNAAVKGEAK' A
#
# COMPACT_ATOMS: atom_id res chain seq x y z
N MET A 1 -7.54 -4.45 -3.04
CA MET A 1 -8.27 -3.17 -2.84
C MET A 1 -8.70 -2.54 -4.15
N LYS A 2 -9.79 -1.74 -4.16
CA LYS A 2 -10.14 -0.86 -5.30
C LYS A 2 -9.41 0.48 -5.15
N ALA A 3 -8.94 1.03 -6.26
CA ALA A 3 -8.15 2.26 -6.28
C ALA A 3 -8.94 3.53 -5.94
N LYS A 4 -10.28 3.48 -5.98
CA LYS A 4 -11.15 4.61 -5.63
C LYS A 4 -11.17 4.85 -4.12
N ASP A 5 -11.40 3.80 -3.34
CA ASP A 5 -11.47 3.85 -1.87
C ASP A 5 -10.15 4.30 -1.21
N LEU A 6 -9.02 4.14 -1.93
CA LEU A 6 -7.70 4.60 -1.48
C LEU A 6 -7.43 6.07 -1.80
N ARG A 7 -8.13 6.67 -2.77
CA ARG A 7 -8.00 8.10 -3.10
C ARG A 7 -8.81 9.01 -2.18
N GLU A 8 -9.85 8.46 -1.55
CA GLU A 8 -10.74 9.19 -0.64
C GLU A 8 -10.21 9.28 0.80
N ARG A 9 -9.15 8.54 1.13
CA ARG A 9 -8.53 8.52 2.48
C ARG A 9 -7.49 9.62 2.66
N SER A 10 -7.29 10.07 3.91
CA SER A 10 -6.26 11.06 4.24
C SER A 10 -4.84 10.54 3.99
N THR A 11 -3.90 11.46 3.81
CA THR A 11 -2.47 11.15 3.74
C THR A 11 -1.96 10.41 4.98
N GLU A 12 -2.48 10.71 6.18
CA GLU A 12 -2.13 9.98 7.40
C GLU A 12 -2.67 8.55 7.39
N ASP A 13 -3.94 8.37 7.02
CA ASP A 13 -4.58 7.05 6.93
C ASP A 13 -3.86 6.13 5.95
N LEU A 14 -3.37 6.70 4.83
CA LEU A 14 -2.59 5.96 3.84
C LEU A 14 -1.23 5.51 4.39
N LYS A 15 -0.55 6.33 5.20
CA LYS A 15 0.71 5.95 5.86
C LYS A 15 0.50 4.87 6.92
N GLU A 16 -0.61 4.94 7.65
CA GLU A 16 -0.94 3.90 8.63
C GLU A 16 -1.30 2.58 7.96
N LEU A 17 -2.06 2.64 6.86
CA LEU A 17 -2.37 1.49 6.02
C LEU A 17 -1.11 0.89 5.36
N GLU A 18 -0.14 1.73 4.98
CA GLU A 18 1.15 1.24 4.48
C GLU A 18 1.87 0.38 5.52
N LYS A 19 1.91 0.83 6.77
CA LYS A 19 2.55 0.10 7.87
C LYS A 19 1.85 -1.22 8.17
N SER A 20 0.52 -1.24 8.19
CA SER A 20 -0.23 -2.48 8.42
C SER A 20 -0.01 -3.48 7.28
N LEU A 21 -0.10 -3.04 6.02
CA LEU A 21 0.15 -3.89 4.85
C LEU A 21 1.58 -4.43 4.80
N ALA A 22 2.57 -3.63 5.22
CA ALA A 22 3.96 -4.10 5.32
C ALA A 22 4.11 -5.23 6.34
N LYS A 23 3.44 -5.13 7.48
CA LYS A 23 3.41 -6.17 8.52
C LYS A 23 2.68 -7.43 8.04
N ASP A 24 1.61 -7.27 7.28
CA ASP A 24 0.86 -8.39 6.69
C ASP A 24 1.71 -9.14 5.66
N VAL A 25 2.44 -8.42 4.79
CA VAL A 25 3.38 -9.03 3.84
C VAL A 25 4.48 -9.81 4.57
N PHE A 26 5.04 -9.25 5.65
CA PHE A 26 6.04 -9.95 6.46
C PHE A 26 5.47 -11.23 7.08
N THR A 27 4.29 -11.14 7.67
CA THR A 27 3.61 -12.28 8.29
C THR A 27 3.25 -13.34 7.26
N ALA A 28 2.77 -12.94 6.08
CA ALA A 28 2.45 -13.87 4.99
C ALA A 28 3.70 -14.58 4.46
N ARG A 29 4.84 -13.88 4.34
CA ARG A 29 6.13 -14.49 3.99
C ARG A 29 6.61 -15.47 5.06
N PHE A 30 6.44 -15.13 6.33
CA PHE A 30 6.81 -16.02 7.45
C PHE A 30 5.95 -17.28 7.49
N LYS A 31 4.63 -17.15 7.29
CA LYS A 31 3.70 -18.28 7.18
C LYS A 31 4.02 -19.17 5.96
N ASN A 32 4.41 -18.56 4.84
CA ASN A 32 4.85 -19.30 3.66
C ASN A 32 6.16 -20.06 3.91
N PHE A 33 7.12 -19.43 4.60
CA PHE A 33 8.38 -20.08 4.97
C PHE A 33 8.16 -21.29 5.89
N THR A 34 7.18 -21.21 6.79
CA THR A 34 6.80 -22.34 7.67
C THR A 34 5.92 -23.39 6.98
N ASN A 35 5.63 -23.26 5.68
CA ASN A 35 4.73 -24.11 4.91
C ASN A 35 3.32 -24.25 5.53
N ARG A 36 2.86 -23.23 6.28
CA ARG A 36 1.54 -23.19 6.92
C ARG A 36 0.61 -22.16 6.26
N LEU A 37 0.85 -21.85 4.99
CA LEU A 37 0.06 -20.87 4.26
C LEU A 37 -0.88 -21.59 3.29
N ASP A 38 -2.18 -21.48 3.54
CA ASP A 38 -3.21 -22.13 2.72
C ASP A 38 -3.41 -21.45 1.35
N ASP A 39 -3.20 -20.12 1.26
CA ASP A 39 -3.29 -19.36 0.00
C ASP A 39 -2.03 -18.52 -0.24
N THR A 40 -1.17 -18.98 -1.15
CA THR A 40 0.03 -18.27 -1.60
C THR A 40 -0.27 -17.01 -2.42
N SER A 41 -1.49 -16.89 -2.96
CA SER A 41 -1.94 -15.71 -3.71
C SER A 41 -2.06 -14.47 -2.82
N THR A 42 -2.25 -14.66 -1.51
CA THR A 42 -2.33 -13.57 -0.52
C THR A 42 -1.07 -12.71 -0.49
N ILE A 43 0.11 -13.30 -0.70
CA ILE A 43 1.39 -12.58 -0.77
C ILE A 43 1.41 -11.62 -1.96
N ASN A 44 0.96 -12.10 -3.12
CA ASN A 44 0.92 -11.28 -4.33
C ASN A 44 -0.15 -10.18 -4.25
N LYS A 45 -1.31 -10.49 -3.67
CA LYS A 45 -2.40 -9.52 -3.45
C LYS A 45 -1.97 -8.39 -2.50
N THR A 46 -1.46 -8.73 -1.32
CA THR A 46 -0.99 -7.76 -0.32
C THR A 46 0.17 -6.91 -0.83
N ARG A 47 1.13 -7.51 -1.56
CA ARG A 47 2.23 -6.76 -2.20
C ARG A 47 1.73 -5.75 -3.24
N ARG A 48 0.74 -6.12 -4.07
CA ARG A 48 0.13 -5.21 -5.05
C ARG A 48 -0.64 -4.09 -4.37
N ASP A 49 -1.35 -4.39 -3.29
CA ASP A 49 -2.09 -3.38 -2.53
C ASP A 49 -1.13 -2.40 -1.83
N LEU A 50 -0.02 -2.86 -1.25
CA LEU A 50 1.05 -1.99 -0.72
C LEU A 50 1.63 -1.07 -1.79
N ALA A 51 1.91 -1.59 -2.99
CA ALA A 51 2.44 -0.80 -4.10
C ALA A 51 1.45 0.30 -4.54
N ARG A 52 0.14 0.01 -4.55
CA ARG A 52 -0.90 1.01 -4.86
C ARG A 52 -0.92 2.14 -3.84
N VAL A 53 -0.84 1.84 -2.54
CA VAL A 53 -0.78 2.85 -1.46
C VAL A 53 0.43 3.77 -1.66
N LYS A 54 1.62 3.19 -1.85
CA LYS A 54 2.86 3.96 -2.10
C LYS A 54 2.76 4.84 -3.35
N THR A 55 2.17 4.32 -4.41
CA THR A 55 1.99 5.08 -5.66
C THR A 55 1.06 6.27 -5.45
N LEU A 56 -0.02 6.12 -4.68
CA LEU A 56 -0.95 7.20 -4.37
C LEU A 56 -0.31 8.28 -3.49
N LEU A 57 0.45 7.89 -2.46
CA LEU A 57 1.23 8.84 -1.65
C LEU A 57 2.17 9.65 -2.54
N ARG A 58 2.90 8.98 -3.45
CA ARG A 58 3.80 9.66 -4.39
C ARG A 58 3.05 10.57 -5.37
N GLN A 59 1.87 10.17 -5.86
CA GLN A 59 1.03 11.00 -6.72
C GLN A 59 0.56 12.27 -5.99
N GLN A 60 0.18 12.16 -4.71
CA GLN A 60 -0.21 13.32 -3.90
C GLN A 60 0.96 14.28 -3.69
N GLU A 61 2.16 13.77 -3.38
CA GLU A 61 3.38 14.58 -3.27
C GLU A 61 3.72 15.32 -4.57
N LEU A 62 3.68 14.62 -5.72
CA LEU A 62 3.98 15.21 -7.01
C LEU A 62 2.93 16.28 -7.40
N ASN A 63 1.65 16.02 -7.15
CA ASN A 63 0.60 17.01 -7.39
C ASN A 63 0.75 18.25 -6.50
N ALA A 64 1.23 18.09 -5.25
CA ALA A 64 1.55 19.22 -4.37
C ALA A 64 2.76 20.02 -4.90
N ALA A 65 3.80 19.35 -5.39
CA ALA A 65 4.98 20.00 -5.97
C ALA A 65 4.65 20.79 -7.26
N VAL A 66 3.86 20.21 -8.17
CA VAL A 66 3.45 20.88 -9.43
C VAL A 66 2.63 22.15 -9.18
N LYS A 67 1.82 22.19 -8.10
CA LYS A 67 1.09 23.41 -7.72
C LYS A 67 1.99 24.52 -7.17
N GLY A 68 3.19 24.19 -6.69
CA GLY A 68 4.17 25.16 -6.19
C GLY A 68 4.95 25.87 -7.29
N GLU A 69 5.10 25.25 -8.46
CA GLU A 69 5.83 25.82 -9.62
C GLU A 69 4.94 26.69 -10.53
N ALA A 70 3.62 26.63 -10.37
CA ALA A 70 2.65 27.39 -11.15
C ALA A 70 2.27 28.75 -10.54
N LYS A 71 3.05 29.27 -9.59
CA LYS A 71 2.80 30.55 -8.91
C LYS A 71 3.99 31.50 -9.05
#